data_AF-A0A1W9P132-F1
#
_entry.id   AF-A0A1W9P132-F1
#
_cell.length_a   1.000
_cell.length_b   1.000
_cell.length_c   1.000
_cell.angle_alpha   90.00
_cell.angle_beta   90.00
_cell.angle_gamma   90.00
#
_symmetry.space_group_name_H-M   'P 1'
#
loop_
_entity.id
_entity.type
_entity.pdbx_description
1 polymer ?
#
loop_
_entity_poly.entity_id
_entity_poly.type
_entity_poly.pdbx_seq_one_letter_code
_entity_poly.pdbx_strand_id
1 'polypeptide(L)'
;MSPADKEMNNNKKIPLGKPTQGYHLGILLFLALCLFSGLFWLAQSHKIDFWWGMSFNLVFLLALTISFQPNVFLLFYEEIKRKRWGPLILGLISAGFLYGLFWLAKIISPLILPSATKNIEAIYGFKEGASCWRIALLMVLVIGPGEELFWRATIQRLLANLFSPLSGYLLATFIYTTVHLATGNPLLMLSSLG
;
A
#
# COMPACT_ATOMS: atom_id res chain seq x y z
N MET A 1 -36.24 21.39 22.93
CA MET A 1 -34.95 20.67 22.82
C MET A 1 -33.92 21.68 22.35
N SER A 2 -32.93 21.96 23.19
CA SER A 2 -31.96 23.05 22.99
C SER A 2 -30.98 22.70 21.86
N PRO A 3 -30.42 23.69 21.12
CA PRO A 3 -29.32 23.45 20.18
C PRO A 3 -28.14 22.69 20.81
N ALA A 4 -27.91 22.84 22.12
CA ALA A 4 -26.90 22.10 22.87
C ALA A 4 -27.18 20.59 22.96
N ASP A 5 -28.45 20.18 22.94
CA ASP A 5 -28.86 18.77 23.02
C ASP A 5 -28.62 18.02 21.69
N LYS A 6 -28.51 18.75 20.58
CA LYS A 6 -28.18 18.18 19.25
C LYS A 6 -26.68 17.93 19.07
N GLU A 7 -25.80 18.70 19.71
CA GLU A 7 -24.35 18.49 19.63
C GLU A 7 -23.88 17.29 20.48
N MET A 8 -24.55 16.99 21.59
CA MET A 8 -24.19 15.85 22.44
C MET A 8 -24.47 14.47 21.81
N ASN A 9 -25.26 14.39 20.74
CA ASN A 9 -25.63 13.12 20.10
C ASN A 9 -24.74 12.75 18.89
N ASN A 10 -23.79 13.61 18.50
CA ASN A 10 -22.89 13.32 17.37
C ASN A 10 -21.61 12.58 17.76
N ASN A 11 -21.43 12.25 19.04
CA ASN A 11 -20.30 11.45 19.53
C ASN A 11 -20.69 9.98 19.73
N LYS A 12 -21.38 9.39 18.74
CA LYS A 12 -21.37 7.93 18.60
C LYS A 12 -19.94 7.54 18.23
N LYS A 13 -19.07 7.40 19.24
CA LYS A 13 -17.85 6.62 19.13
C LYS A 13 -18.29 5.27 18.60
N ILE A 14 -18.04 5.03 17.30
CA ILE A 14 -18.18 3.70 16.72
C ILE A 14 -17.41 2.81 17.69
N PRO A 15 -18.07 1.86 18.38
CA PRO A 15 -17.38 1.03 19.34
C PRO A 15 -16.23 0.39 18.56
N LEU A 16 -14.99 0.69 18.97
CA LEU A 16 -13.81 0.02 18.49
C LEU A 16 -14.12 -1.46 18.67
N GLY A 17 -14.41 -2.15 17.56
CA GLY A 17 -14.67 -3.58 17.58
C GLY A 17 -13.55 -4.27 18.34
N LYS A 18 -13.91 -5.38 19.02
CA LYS A 18 -13.06 -6.14 19.95
C LYS A 18 -11.56 -6.03 19.63
N PRO A 19 -10.69 -5.86 20.64
CA PRO A 19 -9.26 -5.73 20.44
C PRO A 19 -8.78 -6.78 19.44
N THR A 20 -8.16 -6.28 18.39
CA THR A 20 -7.67 -7.06 17.26
C THR A 20 -6.85 -8.20 17.80
N GLN A 21 -7.29 -9.44 17.58
CA GLN A 21 -6.54 -10.60 18.06
C GLN A 21 -5.20 -10.60 17.29
N GLY A 22 -4.08 -10.44 18.01
CA GLY A 22 -2.76 -10.17 17.41
C GLY A 22 -2.32 -11.19 16.35
N TYR A 23 -2.85 -12.41 16.40
CA TYR A 23 -2.59 -13.43 15.38
C TYR A 23 -3.21 -13.10 14.01
N HIS A 24 -4.32 -12.36 13.91
CA HIS A 24 -4.86 -11.92 12.61
C HIS A 24 -3.86 -11.03 11.89
N LEU A 25 -3.20 -10.12 12.60
CA LEU A 25 -2.14 -9.28 12.04
C LEU A 25 -0.96 -10.13 11.59
N GLY A 26 -0.51 -11.08 12.42
CA GLY A 26 0.57 -12.00 12.07
C GLY A 26 0.27 -12.80 10.80
N ILE A 27 -0.94 -13.34 10.65
CA ILE A 27 -1.39 -14.06 9.46
C ILE A 27 -1.38 -13.15 8.23
N LEU A 28 -1.94 -11.94 8.33
CA LEU A 28 -1.98 -10.99 7.21
C LEU A 28 -0.58 -10.59 6.76
N LEU A 29 0.33 -10.33 7.71
CA LEU A 29 1.72 -9.99 7.40
C LEU A 29 2.49 -11.16 6.78
N PHE A 30 2.32 -12.36 7.31
CA PHE A 30 2.93 -13.56 6.76
C PHE A 30 2.44 -13.85 5.34
N LEU A 31 1.13 -13.81 5.13
CA LEU A 31 0.54 -13.99 3.79
C LEU A 31 0.97 -12.90 2.83
N ALA A 32 1.02 -11.64 3.27
CA ALA A 32 1.55 -10.56 2.44
C ALA A 32 2.98 -10.87 2.02
N LEU A 33 3.88 -11.18 2.95
CA LEU A 33 5.26 -11.54 2.63
C LEU A 33 5.32 -12.68 1.61
N CYS A 34 4.61 -13.79 1.84
CA CYS A 34 4.62 -14.93 0.92
C CYS A 34 4.06 -14.59 -0.47
N LEU A 35 2.93 -13.90 -0.54
CA LEU A 35 2.24 -13.59 -1.79
C LEU A 35 3.01 -12.57 -2.62
N PHE A 36 3.50 -11.49 -2.00
CA PHE A 36 4.29 -10.48 -2.69
C PHE A 36 5.64 -11.04 -3.15
N SER A 37 6.38 -11.73 -2.28
CA SER A 37 7.66 -12.35 -2.68
C SER A 37 7.48 -13.41 -3.76
N GLY A 38 6.45 -14.26 -3.64
CA GLY A 38 6.12 -15.27 -4.65
C GLY A 38 5.74 -14.65 -6.00
N LEU A 39 4.92 -13.59 -5.99
CA LEU A 39 4.58 -12.82 -7.19
C LEU A 39 5.82 -12.25 -7.85
N PHE A 40 6.70 -11.57 -7.11
CA PHE A 40 7.91 -10.99 -7.69
C PHE A 40 8.81 -12.06 -8.30
N TRP A 41 8.99 -13.20 -7.63
CA TRP A 41 9.79 -14.29 -8.18
C TRP A 41 9.20 -14.89 -9.47
N LEU A 42 7.89 -15.15 -9.48
CA LEU A 42 7.20 -15.72 -10.66
C LEU A 42 7.13 -14.73 -11.82
N ALA A 43 6.88 -13.46 -11.54
CA ALA A 43 6.80 -12.41 -12.55
C ALA A 43 8.17 -12.11 -13.17
N GLN A 44 9.25 -12.08 -12.37
CA GLN A 44 10.63 -11.97 -12.90
C GLN A 44 11.04 -13.17 -13.74
N SER A 45 10.50 -14.35 -13.43
CA SER A 45 10.70 -15.55 -14.24
C SER A 45 9.82 -15.61 -15.49
N HIS A 46 9.07 -14.54 -15.81
CA HIS A 46 8.09 -14.46 -16.90
C HIS A 46 7.02 -15.57 -16.88
N LYS A 47 6.77 -16.19 -15.72
CA LYS A 47 5.78 -17.28 -15.58
C LYS A 47 4.36 -16.78 -15.43
N ILE A 48 4.19 -15.56 -14.92
CA ILE A 48 2.91 -14.90 -14.72
C ILE A 48 2.99 -13.42 -15.07
N ASP A 49 1.86 -12.84 -15.44
CA ASP A 49 1.71 -11.40 -15.62
C ASP A 49 1.70 -10.70 -14.25
N PHE A 50 2.63 -9.76 -14.06
CA PHE A 50 2.79 -9.01 -12.81
C PHE A 50 1.51 -8.27 -12.41
N TRP A 51 0.84 -7.61 -13.36
CA TRP A 51 -0.30 -6.73 -13.07
C TRP A 51 -1.51 -7.54 -12.62
N TRP A 52 -1.75 -8.68 -13.25
CA TRP A 52 -2.81 -9.61 -12.82
C TRP A 52 -2.50 -10.24 -11.48
N GLY A 53 -1.25 -10.68 -11.27
CA GLY A 53 -0.83 -11.26 -10.00
C GLY A 53 -0.92 -10.25 -8.84
N MET A 54 -0.51 -9.00 -9.06
CA MET A 54 -0.62 -7.91 -8.09
C MET A 54 -2.08 -7.63 -7.72
N SER A 55 -2.95 -7.52 -8.73
CA SER A 55 -4.38 -7.31 -8.54
C SER A 55 -5.01 -8.46 -7.76
N PHE A 56 -4.67 -9.70 -8.09
CA PHE A 56 -5.17 -10.88 -7.38
C PHE A 56 -4.72 -10.89 -5.92
N ASN A 57 -3.42 -10.70 -5.66
CA ASN A 57 -2.88 -10.68 -4.30
C ASN A 57 -3.57 -9.63 -3.42
N LEU A 58 -3.77 -8.42 -3.95
CA LEU A 58 -4.44 -7.36 -3.21
C LEU A 58 -5.91 -7.66 -2.96
N VAL A 59 -6.66 -8.10 -3.98
CA VAL A 59 -8.08 -8.47 -3.80
C VAL A 59 -8.22 -9.60 -2.77
N PHE A 60 -7.33 -10.59 -2.81
CA PHE A 60 -7.32 -11.70 -1.86
C PHE A 60 -7.01 -11.24 -0.43
N LEU A 61 -5.96 -10.44 -0.23
CA LEU A 61 -5.59 -9.90 1.08
C LEU A 61 -6.66 -8.95 1.64
N LEU A 62 -7.31 -8.16 0.79
CA LEU A 62 -8.43 -7.31 1.20
C LEU A 62 -9.66 -8.15 1.58
N ALA A 63 -9.98 -9.21 0.83
CA ALA A 63 -11.08 -10.11 1.20
C ALA A 63 -10.85 -10.78 2.57
N LEU A 64 -9.62 -11.22 2.85
CA LEU A 64 -9.23 -11.70 4.17
C LEU A 64 -9.33 -10.62 5.24
N THR A 65 -8.92 -9.39 4.90
CA THR A 65 -9.02 -8.26 5.82
C THR A 65 -10.46 -7.95 6.18
N ILE A 66 -11.39 -7.96 5.21
CA ILE A 66 -12.83 -7.79 5.47
C ILE A 66 -13.33 -8.88 6.43
N SER A 67 -12.87 -10.11 6.23
CA SER A 67 -13.25 -11.26 7.06
C SER A 67 -12.72 -11.15 8.49
N PHE A 68 -11.49 -10.67 8.68
CA PHE A 68 -10.84 -10.56 9.99
C PHE A 68 -11.14 -9.24 10.71
N GLN A 69 -11.39 -8.17 9.96
CA GLN A 69 -11.45 -6.77 10.40
C GLN A 69 -12.53 -5.97 9.64
N PRO A 70 -13.81 -6.36 9.71
CA PRO A 70 -14.89 -5.71 8.95
C PRO A 70 -15.03 -4.21 9.27
N ASN A 71 -14.64 -3.81 10.48
CA ASN A 71 -14.74 -2.42 10.95
C ASN A 71 -13.71 -1.48 10.31
N VAL A 72 -12.59 -1.98 9.79
CA VAL A 72 -11.54 -1.14 9.19
C VAL A 72 -12.09 -0.37 7.99
N PHE A 73 -12.90 -1.02 7.17
CA PHE A 73 -13.51 -0.41 5.99
C PHE A 73 -14.58 0.62 6.34
N LEU A 74 -15.35 0.39 7.41
CA LEU A 74 -16.33 1.36 7.90
C LEU A 74 -15.64 2.64 8.39
N LEU A 75 -14.52 2.50 9.12
CA LEU A 75 -13.74 3.63 9.60
C LEU A 75 -13.09 4.41 8.44
N PHE A 76 -12.55 3.70 7.46
CA PHE A 76 -11.97 4.31 6.26
C PHE A 76 -13.03 5.05 5.43
N TYR A 77 -14.21 4.46 5.25
CA TYR A 77 -15.34 5.09 4.56
C TYR A 77 -15.78 6.38 5.27
N GLU A 78 -15.90 6.37 6.60
CA GLU A 78 -16.23 7.58 7.38
C GLU A 78 -15.10 8.63 7.34
N GLU A 79 -13.85 8.24 7.15
CA GLU A 79 -12.73 9.15 6.93
C GLU A 79 -12.81 9.85 5.56
N ILE A 80 -13.14 9.11 4.49
CA ILE A 80 -13.38 9.68 3.16
C ILE A 80 -14.61 10.59 3.18
N LYS A 81 -15.71 10.14 3.80
CA LYS A 81 -16.99 10.87 3.87
C LYS A 81 -16.87 12.20 4.60
N ARG A 82 -15.91 12.33 5.54
CA ARG A 82 -15.58 13.60 6.19
C ARG A 82 -14.95 14.64 5.24
N LYS A 83 -14.83 14.35 3.93
CA LYS A 83 -14.40 15.27 2.86
C LYS A 83 -13.10 16.01 3.18
N ARG A 84 -12.17 15.34 3.86
CA ARG A 84 -10.88 15.92 4.18
C ARG A 84 -10.00 15.82 2.94
N TRP A 85 -9.93 16.91 2.17
CA TRP A 85 -9.09 16.99 0.96
C TRP A 85 -7.59 17.07 1.28
N GLY A 86 -7.23 17.42 2.53
CA GLY A 86 -5.83 17.57 2.96
C GLY A 86 -4.95 16.33 2.69
N PRO A 87 -5.34 15.12 3.13
CA PRO A 87 -4.60 13.89 2.82
C PRO A 87 -4.47 13.60 1.31
N LEU A 88 -5.50 13.89 0.52
CA LEU A 88 -5.46 13.75 -0.95
C LEU A 88 -4.42 14.70 -1.58
N ILE A 89 -4.39 15.96 -1.15
CA ILE A 89 -3.43 16.96 -1.64
C ILE A 89 -2.01 16.59 -1.21
N LEU A 90 -1.81 16.17 0.04
CA LEU A 90 -0.52 15.68 0.53
C LEU A 90 -0.04 14.45 -0.23
N GLY A 91 -0.95 13.52 -0.55
CA GLY A 91 -0.65 12.37 -1.40
C GLY A 91 -0.22 12.80 -2.80
N LEU A 92 -0.90 13.78 -3.41
CA LEU A 92 -0.55 14.31 -4.73
C LEU A 92 0.82 15.01 -4.72
N ILE A 93 1.10 15.81 -3.68
CA ILE A 93 2.40 16.48 -3.50
C ILE A 93 3.51 15.44 -3.30
N SER A 94 3.27 14.43 -2.46
CA SER A 94 4.23 13.34 -2.22
C SER A 94 4.51 12.56 -3.50
N ALA A 95 3.46 12.22 -4.27
CA ALA A 95 3.61 11.55 -5.57
C ALA A 95 4.43 12.39 -6.57
N GLY A 96 4.19 13.70 -6.64
CA GLY A 96 4.98 14.62 -7.46
C GLY A 96 6.44 14.70 -7.02
N PHE A 97 6.69 14.74 -5.71
CA PHE A 97 8.04 14.74 -5.14
C PHE A 97 8.78 13.43 -5.43
N LEU A 98 8.15 12.28 -5.21
CA LEU A 98 8.70 10.96 -5.53
C LEU A 98 8.99 10.82 -7.03
N TYR A 99 8.07 11.28 -7.89
CA TYR A 99 8.30 11.29 -9.32
C TYR A 99 9.54 12.10 -9.69
N GLY A 100 9.71 13.29 -9.08
CA GLY A 100 10.91 14.10 -9.23
C GLY A 100 12.18 13.34 -8.82
N LEU A 101 12.15 12.63 -7.68
CA LEU A 101 13.25 11.80 -7.23
C LEU A 101 13.57 10.66 -8.21
N PHE A 102 12.58 9.94 -8.73
CA PHE A 102 12.83 8.89 -9.73
C PHE A 102 13.36 9.44 -11.04
N TRP A 103 12.84 10.59 -11.47
CA TRP A 103 13.31 11.25 -12.67
C TRP A 103 14.78 11.64 -12.54
N LEU A 104 15.15 12.21 -11.39
CA LEU A 104 16.54 12.54 -11.07
C LEU A 104 17.41 11.28 -10.97
N ALA A 105 16.93 10.24 -10.28
CA ALA A 105 17.62 8.96 -10.18
C ALA A 105 17.82 8.30 -11.56
N LYS A 106 16.87 8.41 -12.48
CA LYS A 106 16.99 7.91 -13.86
C LYS A 106 18.11 8.62 -14.63
N ILE A 107 18.29 9.92 -14.41
CA ILE A 107 19.35 10.71 -15.06
C ILE A 107 20.73 10.40 -14.45
N ILE A 108 20.80 10.27 -13.12
CA ILE A 108 22.06 10.14 -12.38
C ILE A 108 22.55 8.69 -12.32
N SER A 109 21.65 7.70 -12.24
CA SER A 109 22.03 6.29 -12.07
C SER A 109 22.96 5.73 -13.15
N PRO A 110 22.85 6.07 -14.46
CA PRO A 110 23.77 5.58 -15.48
C PRO A 110 25.20 6.14 -15.32
N LEU A 111 25.33 7.32 -14.69
CA LEU A 111 26.63 7.99 -14.47
C LEU A 111 27.41 7.38 -13.29
N ILE A 112 26.70 6.88 -12.28
CA ILE A 112 27.30 6.37 -11.04
C ILE A 112 27.39 4.83 -11.05
N LEU A 113 26.43 4.14 -11.67
CA LEU A 113 26.33 2.69 -11.72
C LEU A 113 26.02 2.23 -13.15
N PRO A 114 27.02 2.08 -14.02
CA PRO A 114 26.83 1.61 -15.39
C PRO A 114 26.15 0.23 -15.48
N SER A 115 26.30 -0.62 -14.46
CA SER A 115 25.59 -1.91 -14.34
C SER A 115 24.12 -1.80 -13.92
N ALA A 116 23.63 -0.64 -13.46
CA ALA A 116 22.24 -0.45 -13.05
C ALA A 116 21.28 -0.35 -14.25
N THR A 117 21.77 -0.12 -15.47
CA THR A 117 20.94 -0.12 -16.69
C THR A 117 20.18 -1.44 -16.88
N LYS A 118 20.81 -2.59 -16.57
CA LYS A 118 20.13 -3.91 -16.58
C LYS A 118 19.00 -4.02 -15.55
N ASN A 119 19.13 -3.35 -14.40
CA ASN A 119 18.08 -3.35 -13.36
C ASN A 119 16.91 -2.43 -13.71
N ILE A 120 17.18 -1.36 -14.47
CA ILE A 120 16.15 -0.48 -15.04
C ILE A 120 15.32 -1.26 -16.07
N GLU A 121 15.97 -2.00 -16.98
CA GLU A 121 15.31 -2.85 -17.97
C GLU A 121 14.37 -3.89 -17.31
N ALA A 122 14.76 -4.49 -16.19
CA ALA A 122 13.89 -5.41 -15.45
C ALA A 122 12.57 -4.77 -14.96
N ILE A 123 12.57 -3.47 -14.62
CA ILE A 123 11.35 -2.74 -14.23
C ILE A 123 10.48 -2.46 -15.45
N TYR A 124 11.09 -2.10 -16.59
CA TYR A 124 10.36 -1.93 -17.84
C TYR A 124 9.86 -3.26 -18.41
N GLY A 125 10.53 -4.38 -18.12
CA GLY A 125 10.09 -5.73 -18.47
C GLY A 125 8.71 -6.09 -17.91
N PHE A 126 8.33 -5.57 -16.73
CA PHE A 126 6.96 -5.75 -16.22
C PHE A 126 5.90 -5.04 -17.06
N LYS A 127 6.28 -4.09 -17.92
CA LYS A 127 5.37 -3.42 -18.86
C LYS A 127 5.34 -4.11 -20.22
N GLU A 128 6.30 -4.97 -20.54
CA GLU A 128 6.34 -5.67 -21.82
C GLU A 128 5.14 -6.62 -21.94
N GLY A 129 4.37 -6.49 -23.03
CA GLY A 129 3.17 -7.30 -23.29
C GLY A 129 1.87 -6.78 -22.65
N ALA A 130 1.93 -5.71 -21.85
CA ALA A 130 0.77 -5.10 -21.20
C ALA A 130 0.33 -3.81 -21.90
N SER A 131 -0.96 -3.67 -22.23
CA SER A 131 -1.43 -2.41 -22.81
C SER A 131 -1.37 -1.28 -21.77
N CYS A 132 -0.90 -0.08 -22.17
CA CYS A 132 -0.80 1.08 -21.28
C CYS A 132 -2.13 1.40 -20.57
N TRP A 133 -3.25 1.27 -21.29
CA TRP A 133 -4.58 1.47 -20.72
C TRP A 133 -4.94 0.45 -19.65
N ARG A 134 -4.57 -0.82 -19.83
CA ARG A 134 -4.80 -1.86 -18.82
C ARG A 134 -4.02 -1.55 -17.54
N ILE A 135 -2.75 -1.19 -17.68
CA ILE A 135 -1.90 -0.82 -16.52
C ILE A 135 -2.51 0.38 -15.79
N ALA A 136 -2.89 1.43 -16.53
CA ALA A 136 -3.46 2.63 -15.95
C ALA A 136 -4.76 2.34 -15.19
N LEU A 137 -5.67 1.54 -15.77
CA LEU A 137 -6.92 1.14 -15.12
C LEU A 137 -6.67 0.29 -13.87
N LEU A 138 -5.79 -0.71 -13.95
CA LEU A 138 -5.46 -1.54 -12.78
C LEU A 138 -4.82 -0.69 -11.68
N MET A 139 -3.92 0.23 -12.01
CA MET A 139 -3.32 1.13 -11.03
C MET A 139 -4.33 2.04 -10.35
N VAL A 140 -5.18 2.71 -11.12
CA VAL A 140 -6.12 3.70 -10.58
C VAL A 140 -7.28 3.04 -9.84
N LEU A 141 -7.75 1.88 -10.30
CA LEU A 141 -8.98 1.26 -9.78
C LEU A 141 -8.74 0.14 -8.78
N VAL A 142 -7.61 -0.55 -8.85
CA VAL A 142 -7.39 -1.79 -8.08
C VAL A 142 -6.14 -1.70 -7.22
N ILE A 143 -4.98 -1.51 -7.85
CA ILE A 143 -3.69 -1.62 -7.18
C ILE A 143 -3.48 -0.43 -6.24
N GLY A 144 -3.53 0.81 -6.75
CA GLY A 144 -3.33 2.01 -5.92
C GLY A 144 -4.30 2.09 -4.73
N PRO A 145 -5.62 2.03 -4.96
CA PRO A 145 -6.59 2.02 -3.86
C PRO A 145 -6.45 0.81 -2.93
N GLY A 146 -6.15 -0.37 -3.50
CA GLY A 146 -6.04 -1.61 -2.73
C GLY A 146 -4.81 -1.64 -1.82
N GLU A 147 -3.67 -1.15 -2.31
CA GLU A 147 -2.45 -1.00 -1.51
C GLU A 147 -2.65 -0.01 -0.37
N GLU A 148 -3.27 1.15 -0.63
CA GLU A 148 -3.56 2.14 0.42
C GLU A 148 -4.46 1.54 1.51
N LEU A 149 -5.49 0.81 1.10
CA LEU A 149 -6.45 0.20 2.03
C LEU A 149 -5.83 -0.95 2.84
N PHE A 150 -4.99 -1.77 2.22
CA PHE A 150 -4.30 -2.86 2.91
C PHE A 150 -3.20 -2.32 3.83
N TRP A 151 -2.27 -1.50 3.33
CA TRP A 151 -1.12 -1.06 4.11
C TRP A 151 -1.44 0.03 5.11
N ARG A 152 -2.12 1.11 4.69
CA ARG A 152 -2.38 2.28 5.56
C ARG A 152 -3.64 2.08 6.39
N ALA A 153 -4.75 1.75 5.77
CA ALA A 153 -6.01 1.65 6.52
C ALA A 153 -6.06 0.40 7.42
N THR A 154 -5.37 -0.68 7.04
CA THR A 154 -5.34 -1.94 7.79
C THR A 154 -4.05 -2.13 8.58
N ILE A 155 -2.94 -2.48 7.95
CA ILE A 155 -1.71 -2.91 8.65
C ILE A 155 -1.19 -1.83 9.61
N GLN A 156 -1.05 -0.59 9.14
CA GLN A 156 -0.62 0.53 9.97
C GLN A 156 -1.57 0.79 11.13
N ARG A 157 -2.89 0.72 10.91
CA ARG A 157 -3.89 0.91 11.98
C ARG A 157 -3.82 -0.20 13.02
N LEU A 158 -3.69 -1.46 12.59
CA LEU A 158 -3.53 -2.60 13.48
C LEU A 158 -2.25 -2.46 14.33
N LEU A 159 -1.13 -2.08 13.72
CA LEU A 159 0.12 -1.82 14.44
C LEU A 159 0.01 -0.61 15.38
N ALA A 160 -0.66 0.46 14.96
CA ALA A 160 -0.88 1.63 15.79
C ALA A 160 -1.74 1.33 17.04
N ASN A 161 -2.72 0.42 16.90
CA ASN A 161 -3.54 -0.04 18.02
C ASN A 161 -2.76 -0.93 19.00
N LEU A 162 -1.76 -1.68 18.53
CA LEU A 162 -0.95 -2.56 19.37
C LEU A 162 0.19 -1.82 20.10
N PHE A 163 0.77 -0.80 19.46
CA PHE A 163 1.92 -0.07 20.00
C PHE A 163 1.57 1.38 20.31
N SER A 164 1.64 2.26 19.31
CA SER A 164 1.29 3.67 19.39
C SER A 164 1.08 4.23 17.98
N PRO A 165 0.43 5.38 17.78
CA PRO A 165 0.25 5.97 16.45
C PRO A 165 1.57 6.16 15.68
N LEU A 166 2.60 6.70 16.34
CA LEU A 166 3.89 6.94 15.71
C LEU A 166 4.65 5.63 15.44
N SER A 167 4.72 4.73 16.44
CA SER A 167 5.39 3.44 16.28
C SER A 167 4.71 2.57 15.22
N GLY A 168 3.38 2.59 15.16
CA GLY A 168 2.59 1.87 14.16
C GLY A 168 2.85 2.37 12.74
N TYR A 169 2.93 3.69 12.55
CA TYR A 169 3.34 4.29 11.29
C TYR A 169 4.75 3.86 10.86
N LEU A 170 5.74 4.02 11.75
CA LEU A 170 7.13 3.69 11.45
C LEU A 170 7.29 2.20 11.13
N LEU A 171 6.67 1.33 11.91
CA LEU A 171 6.75 -0.11 11.74
C LEU A 171 6.04 -0.57 10.47
N ALA A 172 4.87 0.00 10.15
CA ALA A 172 4.17 -0.31 8.90
C ALA A 172 4.99 0.09 7.67
N THR A 173 5.59 1.29 7.68
CA THR A 173 6.46 1.76 6.61
C THR A 173 7.70 0.89 6.47
N PHE A 174 8.31 0.48 7.59
CA PHE A 174 9.45 -0.44 7.58
C PHE A 174 9.10 -1.80 6.98
N ILE A 175 7.97 -2.38 7.39
CA ILE A 175 7.49 -3.67 6.87
C ILE A 175 7.13 -3.57 5.39
N TYR A 176 6.38 -2.54 5.00
CA TYR A 176 6.03 -2.27 3.61
C TYR A 176 7.28 -2.20 2.73
N THR A 177 8.28 -1.43 3.18
CA THR A 177 9.58 -1.33 2.51
C THR A 177 10.23 -2.70 2.41
N THR A 178 10.30 -3.45 3.51
CA THR A 178 10.95 -4.77 3.57
C THR A 178 10.33 -5.80 2.63
N VAL A 179 9.00 -5.84 2.53
CA VAL A 179 8.30 -6.73 1.58
C VAL A 179 8.65 -6.37 0.14
N HIS A 180 8.86 -5.08 -0.14
CA HIS A 180 9.35 -4.61 -1.43
C HIS A 180 10.87 -4.77 -1.60
N LEU A 181 11.68 -4.93 -0.53
CA LEU A 181 13.10 -5.30 -0.65
C LEU A 181 13.29 -6.70 -1.22
N ALA A 182 12.34 -7.62 -0.97
CA ALA A 182 12.33 -8.95 -1.55
C ALA A 182 12.16 -8.97 -3.08
N THR A 183 11.93 -7.81 -3.71
CA THR A 183 11.99 -7.66 -5.18
C THR A 183 13.36 -7.94 -5.76
N GLY A 184 14.44 -7.86 -4.97
CA GLY A 184 15.81 -8.06 -5.45
C GLY A 184 16.29 -6.98 -6.44
N ASN A 185 15.50 -5.92 -6.66
CA ASN A 185 15.80 -4.84 -7.58
C ASN A 185 16.10 -3.53 -6.81
N PRO A 186 17.36 -3.07 -6.77
CA PRO A 186 17.77 -1.87 -6.03
C PRO A 186 16.98 -0.59 -6.37
N LEU A 187 16.44 -0.49 -7.58
CA LEU A 187 15.61 0.66 -7.99
C LEU A 187 14.19 0.60 -7.43
N LEU A 188 13.60 -0.59 -7.28
CA LEU A 188 12.31 -0.75 -6.60
C LEU A 188 12.45 -0.55 -5.08
N MET A 189 13.60 -0.92 -4.50
CA MET A 189 13.94 -0.65 -3.09
C MET A 189 13.96 0.85 -2.76
N LEU A 190 14.53 1.67 -3.65
CA LEU A 190 14.52 3.13 -3.50
C LEU A 190 13.11 3.72 -3.67
N SER A 191 12.21 3.02 -4.37
CA SER A 191 10.87 3.51 -4.65
C SER A 191 9.87 3.38 -3.51
N SER A 192 10.06 2.40 -2.63
CA SER A 192 9.14 2.10 -1.53
C SER A 192 9.40 2.92 -0.26
N LEU A 193 10.42 3.80 -0.24
CA LEU A 193 10.76 4.67 0.89
C LEU A 193 9.88 5.93 1.01
N GLY A 194 8.81 6.04 0.20
CA GLY A 194 7.88 7.18 0.13
C GLY A 194 6.49 6.90 0.68
#